data_AF-A0A7R8ZWH2-F1
#
_entry.id   AF-A0A7R8ZWH2-F1
#
_cell.length_a   1.000
_cell.length_b   1.000
_cell.length_c   1.000
_cell.angle_alpha   90.00
_cell.angle_beta   90.00
_cell.angle_gamma   90.00
#
_symmetry.space_group_name_H-M   'P 1'
#
loop_
_entity.id
_entity.type
_entity.pdbx_description
1 polymer ?
#
loop_
_entity_poly.entity_id
_entity_poly.type
_entity_poly.pdbx_seq_one_letter_code
_entity_poly.pdbx_strand_id
1 'polypeptide(L)'
;TEERGHIDHALREQPDKVAGSAADSEPEKEAKDAVTDYRCLLQTELPFPVGRYQTTRYSLVELNPKTGRKHQLRRHMKHISHPIVGDTTHGNGQHNQFFREHFGCHRLLLHARSLQVEHPHTGEVITIYAPLPEDFVLDAFE
;
A
#
# COMPACT_ATOMS: atom_id res chain seq x y z
N THR A 1 4.58 16.97 0.33
CA THR A 1 4.47 15.94 -0.73
C THR A 1 3.45 16.43 -1.74
N GLU A 2 3.54 16.03 -3.01
CA GLU A 2 2.51 16.39 -3.98
C GLU A 2 1.13 15.86 -3.53
N GLU A 3 0.07 16.65 -3.73
CA GLU A 3 -1.28 16.28 -3.30
C GLU A 3 -1.87 15.13 -4.13
N ARG A 4 -1.40 14.95 -5.37
CA ARG A 4 -1.81 13.89 -6.29
C ARG A 4 -0.61 13.42 -7.10
N GLY A 5 -0.64 12.17 -7.53
CA GLY A 5 0.34 11.68 -8.49
C GLY A 5 -0.11 10.44 -9.23
N HIS A 6 0.67 10.10 -10.24
CA HIS A 6 0.45 8.98 -11.14
C HIS A 6 1.69 8.10 -11.14
N ILE A 7 1.50 6.80 -10.88
CA ILE A 7 2.58 5.83 -10.86
C ILE A 7 2.34 4.86 -12.01
N ASP A 8 3.07 5.06 -13.10
CA ASP A 8 3.18 4.11 -14.21
C ASP A 8 4.53 3.40 -14.10
N HIS A 9 4.51 2.22 -13.50
CA HIS A 9 5.72 1.43 -13.28
C HIS A 9 5.40 -0.06 -13.39
N ALA A 10 5.82 -0.66 -14.50
CA ALA A 10 5.61 -2.08 -14.78
C ALA A 10 6.18 -2.99 -13.68
N LEU A 11 5.46 -4.07 -13.38
CA LEU A 11 5.79 -4.99 -12.31
C LEU A 11 6.02 -6.40 -12.85
N ARG A 12 7.19 -6.97 -12.54
CA ARG A 12 7.50 -8.39 -12.76
C ARG A 12 6.82 -9.26 -11.72
N GLU A 13 6.30 -10.41 -12.13
CA GLU A 13 5.82 -11.45 -11.21
C GLU A 13 7.01 -12.14 -10.54
N GLN A 14 7.00 -12.22 -9.21
CA GLN A 14 7.99 -13.00 -8.46
C GLN A 14 7.37 -14.38 -8.16
N PRO A 15 8.03 -15.50 -8.52
CA PRO A 15 7.53 -16.82 -8.20
C PRO A 15 7.51 -17.05 -6.68
N ASP A 16 6.47 -17.71 -6.19
CA ASP A 16 6.34 -18.05 -4.77
C ASP A 16 7.29 -19.21 -4.42
N LYS A 17 8.11 -19.05 -3.38
CA LYS A 17 9.12 -20.04 -2.92
C LYS A 17 8.53 -21.36 -2.37
N VAL A 18 7.22 -21.55 -2.43
CA VAL A 18 6.52 -22.74 -1.90
C VAL A 18 6.34 -23.83 -2.97
N ALA A 19 6.55 -23.52 -4.25
CA ALA A 19 6.70 -24.56 -5.26
C ALA A 19 8.11 -25.15 -5.14
N GLY A 20 8.18 -26.47 -4.95
CA GLY A 20 9.42 -27.21 -4.65
C GLY A 20 10.60 -26.90 -5.60
N SER A 21 11.78 -27.27 -5.13
CA SER A 21 13.11 -27.11 -5.72
C SER A 21 13.28 -27.71 -7.13
N ALA A 22 12.56 -27.18 -8.11
CA ALA A 22 12.66 -27.49 -9.53
C ALA A 22 12.40 -26.24 -10.41
N ALA A 23 12.49 -25.03 -9.85
CA ALA A 23 12.16 -23.77 -10.53
C ALA A 23 13.40 -22.96 -10.97
N ASP A 24 14.59 -23.56 -11.04
CA ASP A 24 15.82 -22.90 -11.54
C ASP A 24 15.84 -22.71 -13.07
N SER A 25 14.73 -22.95 -13.76
CA SER A 25 14.63 -22.85 -15.22
C SER A 25 13.21 -22.51 -15.73
N GLU A 26 12.55 -21.53 -15.11
CA GLU A 26 11.44 -20.83 -15.77
C GLU A 26 11.96 -19.52 -16.41
N PRO A 27 11.61 -19.20 -17.67
CA PRO A 27 12.00 -17.94 -18.29
C PRO A 27 11.45 -16.78 -17.46
N GLU A 28 12.31 -15.78 -17.25
CA GLU A 28 11.99 -14.57 -16.50
C GLU A 28 10.70 -13.94 -17.07
N LYS A 29 9.58 -14.03 -16.33
CA LYS A 29 8.30 -13.52 -16.83
C LYS A 29 8.39 -12.02 -17.08
N GLU A 30 7.94 -11.62 -18.26
CA GLU A 30 7.95 -10.23 -18.69
C GLU A 30 7.23 -9.32 -17.69
N ALA A 31 7.75 -8.10 -17.54
CA ALA A 31 7.13 -7.10 -16.69
C ALA A 31 5.76 -6.73 -17.27
N LYS A 32 4.72 -6.78 -16.44
CA LYS A 32 3.38 -6.40 -16.85
C LYS A 32 3.12 -4.95 -16.45
N ASP A 33 2.47 -4.21 -17.33
CA ASP A 33 2.09 -2.84 -17.06
C ASP A 33 1.24 -2.76 -15.78
N ALA A 34 1.56 -1.76 -14.98
CA ALA A 34 0.92 -1.51 -13.71
C ALA A 34 0.83 -0.02 -13.44
N VAL A 35 -0.40 0.44 -13.24
CA VAL A 35 -0.74 1.86 -13.12
C VAL A 35 -1.57 2.09 -11.86
N THR A 36 -1.15 3.06 -11.04
CA THR A 36 -1.83 3.47 -9.82
C THR A 36 -1.87 4.99 -9.74
N ASP A 37 -3.06 5.56 -9.57
CA ASP A 37 -3.19 6.96 -9.18
C ASP A 37 -3.22 7.07 -7.65
N TYR A 38 -2.70 8.16 -7.11
CA TYR A 38 -2.80 8.44 -5.68
C TYR A 38 -3.17 9.88 -5.39
N ARG A 39 -3.77 10.09 -4.21
CA ARG A 39 -4.08 11.41 -3.66
C ARG A 39 -3.74 11.43 -2.17
N CYS A 40 -2.92 12.38 -1.75
CA CYS A 40 -2.66 12.64 -0.35
C CYS A 40 -3.90 13.27 0.28
N LEU A 41 -4.44 12.66 1.34
CA LEU A 41 -5.61 13.14 2.06
C LEU A 41 -5.22 13.93 3.31
N LEU A 42 -4.17 13.48 4.00
CA LEU A 42 -3.69 14.09 5.24
C LEU A 42 -2.19 13.84 5.40
N GLN A 43 -1.49 14.79 6.02
CA GLN A 43 -0.11 14.64 6.45
C GLN A 43 -0.01 14.98 7.93
N THR A 44 0.83 14.24 8.66
CA THR A 44 1.14 14.52 10.06
C THR A 44 2.64 14.40 10.30
N GLU A 45 3.14 15.16 11.26
CA GLU A 45 4.49 15.07 11.78
C GLU A 45 4.43 14.80 13.27
N LEU A 46 5.07 13.72 13.71
CA LEU A 46 5.08 13.32 15.10
C LEU A 46 6.45 13.63 15.72
N PRO A 47 6.47 14.12 16.98
CA PRO A 47 7.69 14.47 17.69
C PRO A 47 8.42 13.23 18.26
N PHE A 48 8.47 12.15 17.48
CA PHE A 48 9.16 10.91 17.85
C PHE A 48 10.33 10.64 16.91
N PRO A 49 11.51 10.30 17.46
CA PRO A 49 12.65 9.94 16.65
C PRO A 49 12.49 8.53 16.07
N VAL A 50 12.71 8.38 14.77
CA VAL A 50 12.75 7.08 14.09
C VAL A 50 14.00 7.02 13.22
N GLY A 51 14.87 6.04 13.49
CA GLY A 51 16.15 5.90 12.81
C GLY A 51 17.08 7.07 13.09
N ARG A 52 17.47 7.79 12.03
CA ARG A 52 18.36 8.96 12.11
C ARG A 52 17.63 10.30 12.25
N TYR A 53 16.30 10.30 12.20
CA TYR A 53 15.48 11.51 12.19
C TYR A 53 14.91 11.78 13.58
N GLN A 54 14.90 13.06 13.98
CA GLN A 54 14.40 13.49 15.29
C GLN A 54 12.87 13.53 15.36
N THR A 55 12.23 13.76 14.21
CA THR A 55 10.78 13.71 14.02
C THR A 55 10.47 12.71 12.90
N THR A 56 9.21 12.27 12.84
CA THR A 56 8.75 11.32 11.83
C THR A 56 7.49 11.84 11.15
N ARG A 57 7.34 11.57 9.85
CA ARG A 57 6.23 12.09 9.04
C ARG A 57 5.46 10.93 8.41
N TYR A 58 4.15 11.05 8.42
CA TYR A 58 3.24 10.08 7.81
C TYR A 58 2.20 10.78 6.96
N SER A 59 1.57 10.03 6.06
CA SER A 59 0.51 10.54 5.22
C SER A 59 -0.57 9.50 5.03
N LEU A 60 -1.83 9.92 5.12
CA LEU A 60 -2.97 9.13 4.71
C LEU A 60 -3.17 9.37 3.22
N VAL A 61 -3.15 8.28 2.43
CA VAL A 61 -3.16 8.35 0.97
C VAL A 61 -4.30 7.50 0.44
N GLU A 62 -5.12 8.09 -0.42
CA GLU A 62 -6.08 7.40 -1.26
C GLU A 62 -5.34 6.83 -2.48
N LEU A 63 -5.52 5.53 -2.75
CA LEU A 63 -4.91 4.84 -3.88
C LEU A 63 -6.01 4.31 -4.80
N ASN A 64 -5.89 4.58 -6.10
CA ASN A 64 -6.79 4.11 -7.13
C ASN A 64 -6.04 3.27 -8.18
N PRO A 65 -5.96 1.94 -8.00
CA PRO A 65 -5.30 1.06 -8.96
C PRO A 65 -6.10 0.99 -10.27
N LYS A 66 -5.45 1.31 -11.41
CA LYS A 66 -6.03 1.10 -12.76
C LYS A 66 -5.79 -0.31 -13.29
N THR A 67 -4.88 -1.03 -12.66
CA THR A 67 -4.52 -2.43 -12.93
C THR A 67 -4.47 -3.21 -11.62
N GLY A 68 -4.59 -4.54 -11.68
CA GLY A 68 -4.66 -5.40 -10.49
C GLY A 68 -3.47 -6.36 -10.31
N ARG A 69 -2.22 -5.89 -10.39
CA ARG A 69 -1.04 -6.79 -10.25
C ARG A 69 -0.79 -7.19 -8.79
N LYS A 70 -0.16 -8.35 -8.57
CA LYS A 70 0.16 -8.86 -7.22
C LYS A 70 1.01 -7.84 -6.45
N HIS A 71 0.51 -7.44 -5.28
CA HIS A 71 1.12 -6.43 -4.40
C HIS A 71 1.39 -5.07 -5.08
N GLN A 72 0.64 -4.70 -6.12
CA GLN A 72 0.89 -3.51 -6.92
C GLN A 72 1.05 -2.25 -6.08
N LEU A 73 0.04 -1.91 -5.27
CA LEU A 73 0.03 -0.71 -4.42
C LEU A 73 1.24 -0.67 -3.50
N ARG A 74 1.53 -1.77 -2.80
CA ARG A 74 2.67 -1.91 -1.88
C ARG A 74 4.01 -1.66 -2.57
N ARG A 75 4.18 -2.22 -3.77
CA ARG A 75 5.41 -2.07 -4.57
C ARG A 75 5.55 -0.68 -5.18
N HIS A 76 4.47 -0.12 -5.69
CA HIS A 76 4.43 1.25 -6.22
C HIS A 76 4.75 2.29 -5.15
N MET A 77 4.13 2.16 -3.97
CA MET A 77 4.40 3.04 -2.84
C MET A 77 5.85 2.92 -2.36
N LYS A 78 6.43 1.71 -2.32
CA LYS A 78 7.87 1.52 -2.09
C LYS A 78 8.73 2.18 -3.19
N HIS A 79 8.35 2.03 -4.45
CA HIS A 79 9.09 2.56 -5.61
C HIS A 79 9.24 4.09 -5.53
N ILE A 80 8.19 4.81 -5.13
CA ILE A 80 8.23 6.25 -4.92
C ILE A 80 8.77 6.66 -3.54
N SER A 81 9.44 5.75 -2.82
CA SER A 81 10.02 5.99 -1.48
C SER A 81 9.00 6.35 -0.38
N HIS A 82 7.74 5.96 -0.53
CA HIS A 82 6.67 6.13 0.47
C HIS A 82 6.05 4.77 0.85
N PRO A 83 6.83 3.82 1.39
CA PRO A 83 6.33 2.48 1.72
C PRO A 83 5.14 2.52 2.68
N ILE A 84 4.20 1.59 2.50
CA ILE A 84 3.02 1.44 3.38
C ILE A 84 3.45 0.91 4.74
N VAL A 85 2.94 1.52 5.81
CA VAL A 85 3.18 1.10 7.20
C VAL A 85 2.56 -0.28 7.47
N GLY A 86 3.28 -1.11 8.20
CA GLY A 86 2.90 -2.48 8.51
C GLY A 86 3.23 -3.49 7.40
N ASP A 87 3.79 -3.04 6.28
CA ASP A 87 4.24 -3.94 5.22
C ASP A 87 5.58 -4.61 5.60
N THR A 88 5.58 -5.92 5.79
CA THR A 88 6.78 -6.68 6.17
C THR A 88 7.71 -7.03 5.00
N THR A 89 7.23 -6.92 3.76
CA THR A 89 7.98 -7.32 2.54
C THR A 89 8.51 -6.12 1.78
N HIS A 90 7.69 -5.08 1.64
CA HIS A 90 7.99 -3.87 0.88
C HIS A 90 8.01 -2.60 1.75
N GLY A 91 7.79 -2.74 3.06
CA GLY A 91 7.78 -1.62 4.00
C GLY A 91 9.14 -1.23 4.56
N ASN A 92 9.10 -0.36 5.57
CA ASN A 92 10.27 0.03 6.37
C ASN A 92 10.15 -0.55 7.79
N GLY A 93 11.08 -1.43 8.16
CA GLY A 93 11.06 -2.13 9.45
C GLY A 93 11.07 -1.22 10.67
N GLN A 94 11.76 -0.08 10.62
CA GLN A 94 11.85 0.86 11.74
C GLN A 94 10.50 1.54 12.01
N HIS A 95 9.81 1.98 10.95
CA HIS A 95 8.46 2.55 11.09
C HIS A 95 7.43 1.50 11.49
N ASN A 96 7.54 0.27 10.97
CA ASN A 96 6.68 -0.84 11.40
C ASN A 96 6.86 -1.17 12.88
N GLN A 97 8.11 -1.17 13.37
CA GLN A 97 8.40 -1.35 14.80
C GLN A 97 7.81 -0.20 15.63
N PHE A 98 8.05 1.05 15.21
CA PHE A 98 7.50 2.23 15.86
C PHE A 98 5.97 2.16 15.99
N PHE A 99 5.24 1.80 14.92
CA PHE A 99 3.77 1.66 14.96
C PHE A 99 3.29 0.52 15.88
N ARG A 100 4.02 -0.59 15.96
CA ARG A 100 3.69 -1.67 16.89
C ARG A 100 3.87 -1.22 18.34
N GLU A 101 4.95 -0.51 18.64
CA GLU A 101 5.30 -0.10 20.00
C GLU A 101 4.47 1.07 20.51
N HIS A 102 4.18 2.06 19.65
CA HIS A 102 3.49 3.30 20.06
C HIS A 102 1.98 3.26 19.82
N PHE A 103 1.52 2.49 18.83
CA PHE A 103 0.10 2.48 18.42
C PHE A 103 -0.53 1.09 18.46
N GLY A 104 0.20 0.04 18.85
CA GLY A 104 -0.32 -1.34 18.85
C GLY A 104 -0.72 -1.85 17.47
N CYS A 105 -0.25 -1.22 16.39
CA CYS A 105 -0.65 -1.58 15.02
C CYS A 105 0.25 -2.70 14.48
N HIS A 106 -0.25 -3.94 14.47
CA HIS A 106 0.50 -5.14 14.08
C HIS A 106 0.26 -5.61 12.64
N ARG A 107 -0.56 -4.89 11.86
CA ARG A 107 -0.98 -5.31 10.51
C ARG A 107 -0.62 -4.27 9.45
N LEU A 108 -0.76 -4.68 8.19
CA LEU A 108 -0.62 -3.80 7.04
C LEU A 108 -1.73 -2.73 7.04
N LEU A 109 -1.34 -1.46 7.03
CA LEU A 109 -2.27 -0.33 6.89
C LEU A 109 -2.62 -0.09 5.41
N LEU A 110 -3.29 -1.08 4.82
CA LEU A 110 -3.89 -0.99 3.48
C LEU A 110 -5.32 -1.52 3.54
N HIS A 111 -6.29 -0.68 3.18
CA HIS A 111 -7.72 -0.99 3.30
C HIS A 111 -8.46 -0.72 1.99
N ALA A 112 -9.23 -1.69 1.52
CA ALA A 112 -10.11 -1.53 0.37
C ALA A 112 -11.39 -0.80 0.81
N ARG A 113 -11.36 0.54 0.79
CA ARG A 113 -12.46 1.39 1.27
C ARG A 113 -13.73 1.29 0.41
N SER A 114 -13.58 1.18 -0.90
CA SER A 114 -14.72 1.13 -1.83
C SER A 114 -14.42 0.25 -3.03
N LEU A 115 -15.46 -0.38 -3.56
CA LEU A 115 -15.47 -1.11 -4.81
C LEU A 115 -16.64 -0.63 -5.65
N GLN A 116 -16.38 -0.23 -6.90
CA GLN A 116 -17.41 0.10 -7.87
C GLN A 116 -17.35 -0.90 -9.01
N VAL A 117 -18.48 -1.54 -9.30
CA VAL A 117 -18.62 -2.54 -10.36
C VAL A 117 -19.95 -2.37 -11.08
N GLU A 118 -19.99 -2.74 -12.34
CA GLU A 118 -21.24 -2.90 -13.08
C GLU A 118 -21.87 -4.24 -12.70
N HIS A 119 -23.13 -4.24 -12.32
CA HIS A 119 -23.84 -5.45 -11.96
C HIS A 119 -24.05 -6.34 -13.20
N PRO A 120 -23.61 -7.61 -13.19
CA PRO A 120 -23.51 -8.43 -14.40
C PRO A 120 -24.86 -8.79 -15.04
N HIS A 121 -25.96 -8.68 -14.28
CA HIS A 121 -27.30 -8.99 -14.77
C HIS A 121 -28.15 -7.77 -15.10
N THR A 122 -27.95 -6.65 -14.39
CA THR A 122 -28.80 -5.45 -14.53
C THR A 122 -28.11 -4.32 -15.29
N GLY A 123 -26.77 -4.35 -15.42
CA GLY A 123 -25.99 -3.24 -15.99
C GLY A 123 -25.93 -2.00 -15.10
N GLU A 124 -26.51 -2.05 -13.90
CA GLU A 124 -26.48 -0.92 -12.96
C GLU A 124 -25.13 -0.82 -12.27
N VAL A 125 -24.65 0.40 -12.08
CA VAL A 125 -23.41 0.65 -11.33
C VAL A 125 -23.69 0.52 -9.84
N ILE A 126 -23.03 -0.44 -9.21
CA ILE A 126 -23.10 -0.67 -7.76
C ILE A 126 -21.79 -0.19 -7.13
N THR A 127 -21.91 0.60 -6.06
CA THR A 127 -20.78 0.99 -5.22
C THR A 127 -20.94 0.43 -3.82
N ILE A 128 -19.96 -0.36 -3.38
CA ILE A 128 -19.90 -0.96 -2.05
C ILE A 128 -18.82 -0.25 -1.24
N TYR A 129 -19.12 0.09 0.02
CA TYR A 129 -18.19 0.74 0.94
C TYR A 129 -17.91 -0.15 2.15
N ALA A 130 -16.65 -0.25 2.54
CA ALA A 130 -16.23 -0.92 3.78
C ALA A 130 -15.78 0.14 4.79
N PRO A 131 -16.34 0.19 6.02
CA PRO A 131 -15.97 1.18 7.04
C PRO A 131 -14.46 1.18 7.29
N LEU A 132 -13.93 2.35 7.67
CA LEU A 132 -12.51 2.47 7.97
C LEU A 132 -12.22 1.68 9.28
N PRO A 133 -11.22 0.80 9.30
CA PRO A 133 -10.86 0.06 10.51
C PRO A 133 -10.37 1.01 11.63
N GLU A 134 -10.58 0.63 12.88
CA GLU A 134 -10.18 1.43 14.05
C GLU A 134 -8.67 1.75 14.05
N ASP A 135 -7.82 0.82 13.61
CA ASP A 135 -6.36 1.02 13.51
C ASP A 135 -5.92 2.19 12.60
N PHE A 136 -6.81 2.69 11.73
CA PHE A 136 -6.54 3.86 10.89
C PHE A 136 -6.88 5.19 11.57
N VAL A 137 -7.69 5.14 12.63
CA VAL A 137 -8.04 6.29 13.47
C VAL A 137 -6.99 6.34 14.58
N LEU A 138 -5.77 6.70 14.22
CA LEU A 138 -4.75 6.98 15.22
C LEU A 138 -4.97 8.41 15.70
N ASP A 139 -5.01 8.62 17.02
CA ASP A 139 -5.06 9.95 17.67
C ASP A 139 -3.98 10.92 17.14
N ALA A 140 -2.94 10.38 16.49
CA ALA A 140 -1.90 11.08 15.75
C ALA A 140 -2.36 11.85 14.49
N PHE A 141 -3.61 11.67 14.06
CA PHE A 141 -4.21 12.29 12.86
C PHE A 141 -5.42 13.20 13.17
N GLU A 142 -5.74 13.42 14.46
CA GLU A 142 -6.64 14.51 14.91
C GLU A 142 -5.90 15.85 14.99
#